data_AF-A0A084STC5-F1
#
_entry.id   AF-A0A084STC5-F1
#
_cell.length_a   1.000
_cell.length_b   1.000
_cell.length_c   1.000
_cell.angle_alpha   90.00
_cell.angle_beta   90.00
_cell.angle_gamma   90.00
#
_symmetry.space_group_name_H-M   'P 1'
#
loop_
_entity.id
_entity.type
_entity.pdbx_description
1 polymer ?
#
loop_
_entity_poly.entity_id
_entity_poly.type
_entity_poly.pdbx_seq_one_letter_code
_entity_poly.pdbx_strand_id
1 'polypeptide(L)'
;MNSLEEVGQEADTLRTEFEQLYVRGLASSSAADWKKLASLAEQWERIGAGHIASRLMAALRAAETGTKDAPRALLSAHTSLHVFERVLSLEAAAEAWAAYVAAHRGEGEEEAADAAPVASSPPAVKPPAAAPPIEDPKGALALLEELSRAVEDLVRTGVPVATEATRAKIDASFKEASRRKFLRLGPSLRYVNDDVGRYLAGDPQFSMRRFSFFLHRSWLLARGMVKAIRDKNDALFAALAAAPAAAPRPVKSLEVVTLGVLKRTVASAYTFEFKLRIVGAAEPELVGRSLTYSLVFARKTEGKAKDLPAEAYLHLSQPQKFMPRVFRQDKVVKITDAAVMLDERGGGRLALGPKSTVTEGPAHTDWPPLFQFDPAAALERVKRHTPGPLDLAVELQEEVVVAGATMSEQPIKTGDGRRIFSLRGADGLSFDAVIPDGPDGEELLPRLRAALKPADKPLLYGITYYEFGRMMLLPLSLLYTGSEAPEPEPAPKAQASKKKGTKGEGKATVKKDGGLLHLMLSDKTFDVSALVVNLF
;
A
#
# COMPACT_ATOMS: atom_id res chain seq x y z
N MET A 1 15.73 -19.12 -15.20
CA MET A 1 15.15 -18.23 -14.17
C MET A 1 13.74 -17.72 -14.54
N ASN A 2 13.01 -18.33 -15.50
CA ASN A 2 11.67 -17.85 -15.89
C ASN A 2 10.49 -18.57 -15.17
N SER A 3 10.73 -19.51 -14.25
CA SER A 3 9.65 -20.35 -13.72
C SER A 3 8.74 -19.64 -12.69
N LEU A 4 9.27 -18.85 -11.75
CA LEU A 4 8.45 -18.24 -10.70
C LEU A 4 7.54 -17.13 -11.22
N GLU A 5 8.01 -16.37 -12.21
CA GLU A 5 7.22 -15.31 -12.84
C GLU A 5 6.04 -15.89 -13.63
N GLU A 6 6.28 -16.94 -14.42
CA GLU A 6 5.22 -17.66 -15.15
C GLU A 6 4.16 -18.22 -14.18
N VAL A 7 4.59 -18.85 -13.09
CA VAL A 7 3.68 -19.34 -12.04
C VAL A 7 2.91 -18.19 -11.38
N GLY A 8 3.54 -17.02 -11.20
CA GLY A 8 2.89 -15.81 -10.70
C GLY A 8 1.81 -15.28 -11.65
N GLN A 9 2.05 -15.33 -12.96
CA GLN A 9 1.06 -14.95 -13.97
C GLN A 9 -0.14 -15.92 -13.98
N GLU A 10 0.11 -17.21 -13.82
CA GLU A 10 -0.96 -18.21 -13.69
C GLU A 10 -1.77 -18.03 -12.39
N ALA A 11 -1.09 -17.68 -11.29
CA ALA A 11 -1.75 -17.32 -10.01
C ALA A 11 -2.68 -16.12 -10.17
N ASP A 12 -2.21 -15.08 -10.86
CA ASP A 12 -3.02 -13.90 -11.13
C ASP A 12 -4.22 -14.24 -12.03
N THR A 13 -4.01 -15.04 -13.09
CA THR A 13 -5.06 -15.49 -14.00
C THR A 13 -6.15 -16.27 -13.26
N LEU A 14 -5.78 -17.29 -12.47
CA LEU A 14 -6.77 -18.06 -11.72
C LEU A 14 -7.51 -17.20 -10.69
N ARG A 15 -6.82 -16.25 -10.04
CA ARG A 15 -7.48 -15.31 -9.14
C ARG A 15 -8.51 -14.46 -9.89
N THR A 16 -8.17 -13.89 -11.05
CA THR A 16 -9.10 -13.13 -11.87
C THR A 16 -10.35 -13.95 -12.21
N GLU A 17 -10.22 -15.24 -12.48
CA GLU A 17 -11.38 -16.11 -12.68
C GLU A 17 -12.25 -16.26 -11.42
N PHE A 18 -11.65 -16.42 -10.24
CA PHE A 18 -12.42 -16.42 -8.98
C PHE A 18 -13.16 -15.10 -8.75
N GLU A 19 -12.51 -13.98 -9.01
CA GLU A 19 -13.12 -12.66 -8.85
C GLU A 19 -14.30 -12.46 -9.81
N GLN A 20 -14.19 -12.93 -11.05
CA GLN A 20 -15.30 -12.92 -12.02
C GLN A 20 -16.47 -13.77 -11.54
N LEU A 21 -16.20 -14.96 -10.98
CA LEU A 21 -17.24 -15.84 -10.43
C LEU A 21 -17.91 -15.24 -9.18
N TYR A 22 -17.16 -14.53 -8.34
CA TYR A 22 -17.75 -13.84 -7.17
C TYR A 22 -18.69 -12.72 -7.61
N VAL A 23 -18.31 -11.97 -8.63
CA VAL A 23 -19.14 -10.87 -9.15
C VAL A 23 -20.35 -11.42 -9.88
N ARG A 24 -20.18 -12.34 -10.83
CA ARG A 24 -21.28 -12.88 -11.65
C ARG A 24 -22.19 -13.84 -10.89
N GLY A 25 -21.63 -14.57 -9.92
CA GLY A 25 -22.31 -15.63 -9.19
C GLY A 25 -22.09 -17.01 -9.81
N LEU A 26 -21.86 -18.01 -8.97
CA LEU A 26 -21.72 -19.40 -9.39
C LEU A 26 -22.96 -19.91 -10.16
N ALA A 27 -24.16 -19.45 -9.78
CA ALA A 27 -25.42 -19.89 -10.40
C ALA A 27 -25.60 -19.38 -11.84
N SER A 28 -24.88 -18.33 -12.25
CA SER A 28 -24.95 -17.77 -13.61
C SER A 28 -23.81 -18.24 -14.52
N SER A 29 -22.93 -19.09 -13.99
CA SER A 29 -21.73 -19.55 -14.70
C SER A 29 -22.09 -20.57 -15.79
N SER A 30 -21.43 -20.44 -16.93
CA SER A 30 -21.65 -21.27 -18.12
C SER A 30 -20.77 -22.52 -18.14
N ALA A 31 -21.11 -23.48 -18.99
CA ALA A 31 -20.25 -24.66 -19.24
C ALA A 31 -18.84 -24.28 -19.74
N ALA A 32 -18.71 -23.14 -20.43
CA ALA A 32 -17.41 -22.64 -20.88
C ALA A 32 -16.54 -22.16 -19.70
N ASP A 33 -17.14 -21.51 -18.69
CA ASP A 33 -16.43 -21.08 -17.48
C ASP A 33 -15.89 -22.29 -16.70
N TRP A 34 -16.71 -23.35 -16.57
CA TRP A 34 -16.28 -24.59 -15.92
C TRP A 34 -15.18 -25.31 -16.69
N LYS A 35 -15.28 -25.38 -18.02
CA LYS A 35 -14.23 -25.95 -18.86
C LYS A 35 -12.92 -25.18 -18.71
N LYS A 36 -12.98 -23.85 -18.64
CA LYS A 36 -11.80 -23.00 -18.45
C LYS A 36 -11.14 -23.26 -17.10
N LEU A 37 -11.92 -23.30 -16.01
CA LEU A 37 -11.40 -23.63 -14.68
C LEU A 37 -10.85 -25.06 -14.60
N ALA A 38 -11.46 -26.04 -15.27
CA ALA A 38 -10.93 -27.40 -15.33
C ALA A 38 -9.57 -27.44 -16.05
N SER A 39 -9.44 -26.71 -17.16
CA SER A 39 -8.15 -26.53 -17.85
C SER A 39 -7.10 -25.88 -16.95
N LEU A 40 -7.47 -24.87 -16.17
CA LEU A 40 -6.56 -24.25 -15.19
C LEU A 40 -6.17 -25.27 -14.12
N ALA A 41 -7.09 -26.09 -13.60
CA ALA A 41 -6.78 -27.12 -12.62
C ALA A 41 -5.75 -28.13 -13.14
N GLU A 42 -5.87 -28.56 -14.40
CA GLU A 42 -4.87 -29.43 -15.04
C GLU A 42 -3.50 -28.73 -15.18
N GLN A 43 -3.48 -27.43 -15.50
CA GLN A 43 -2.23 -26.66 -15.58
C GLN A 43 -1.56 -26.57 -14.20
N TRP A 44 -2.32 -26.28 -13.15
CA TRP A 44 -1.81 -26.26 -11.77
C TRP A 44 -1.29 -27.62 -11.30
N GLU A 45 -1.91 -28.71 -11.74
CA GLU A 45 -1.40 -30.07 -11.49
C GLU A 45 -0.03 -30.27 -12.18
N ARG A 46 0.11 -29.87 -13.45
CA ARG A 46 1.36 -29.99 -14.22
C ARG A 46 2.50 -29.14 -13.64
N ILE A 47 2.19 -27.98 -13.08
CA ILE A 47 3.15 -27.10 -12.40
C ILE A 47 3.58 -27.67 -11.03
N GLY A 48 2.94 -28.75 -10.57
CA GLY A 48 3.26 -29.41 -9.30
C GLY A 48 2.49 -28.85 -8.09
N ALA A 49 1.52 -27.96 -8.31
CA ALA A 49 0.67 -27.41 -7.25
C ALA A 49 -0.61 -28.23 -7.06
N GLY A 50 -0.47 -29.55 -6.89
CA GLY A 50 -1.61 -30.48 -6.84
C GLY A 50 -2.62 -30.18 -5.72
N HIS A 51 -2.22 -29.48 -4.65
CA HIS A 51 -3.16 -28.99 -3.65
C HIS A 51 -4.17 -27.98 -4.23
N ILE A 52 -3.71 -27.02 -5.02
CA ILE A 52 -4.57 -26.01 -5.67
C ILE A 52 -5.47 -26.70 -6.69
N ALA A 53 -4.89 -27.56 -7.54
CA ALA A 53 -5.65 -28.32 -8.54
C ALA A 53 -6.76 -29.16 -7.88
N SER A 54 -6.44 -29.90 -6.82
CA SER A 54 -7.41 -30.70 -6.06
C SER A 54 -8.53 -29.86 -5.45
N ARG A 55 -8.19 -28.70 -4.85
CA ARG A 55 -9.18 -27.76 -4.29
C ARG A 55 -10.08 -27.16 -5.37
N LEU A 56 -9.50 -26.81 -6.52
CA LEU A 56 -10.24 -26.28 -7.67
C LEU A 56 -11.19 -27.33 -8.25
N MET A 57 -10.73 -28.58 -8.42
CA MET A 57 -11.58 -29.68 -8.87
C MET A 57 -12.71 -29.99 -7.88
N ALA A 58 -12.46 -29.89 -6.57
CA ALA A 58 -13.50 -30.03 -5.56
C ALA A 58 -14.55 -28.92 -5.68
N ALA A 59 -14.13 -27.66 -5.92
CA ALA A 59 -15.04 -26.55 -6.16
C ALA A 59 -15.87 -26.74 -7.44
N LEU A 60 -15.25 -27.23 -8.52
CA LEU A 60 -15.93 -27.52 -9.78
C LEU A 60 -17.01 -28.60 -9.62
N ARG A 61 -16.67 -29.74 -9.02
CA ARG A 61 -17.66 -30.81 -8.77
C ARG A 61 -18.82 -30.32 -7.91
N ALA A 62 -18.53 -29.51 -6.88
CA ALA A 62 -19.56 -28.94 -6.02
C ALA A 62 -20.49 -27.98 -6.80
N ALA A 63 -19.96 -27.20 -7.74
CA ALA A 63 -20.71 -26.30 -8.60
C ALA A 63 -21.56 -27.05 -9.64
N GLU A 64 -21.00 -28.04 -10.34
CA GLU A 64 -21.70 -28.87 -11.34
C GLU A 64 -22.89 -29.64 -10.75
N THR A 65 -22.73 -30.12 -9.52
CA THR A 65 -23.80 -30.82 -8.79
C THR A 65 -24.82 -29.88 -8.14
N GLY A 66 -24.65 -28.56 -8.27
CA GLY A 66 -25.56 -27.56 -7.71
C GLY A 66 -25.62 -27.56 -6.17
N THR A 67 -24.60 -28.08 -5.49
CA THR A 67 -24.65 -28.29 -4.04
C THR A 67 -24.72 -26.97 -3.27
N LYS A 68 -25.25 -27.03 -2.03
CA LYS A 68 -25.25 -25.88 -1.12
C LYS A 68 -23.84 -25.44 -0.70
N ASP A 69 -22.85 -26.32 -0.84
CA ASP A 69 -21.47 -26.08 -0.42
C ASP A 69 -20.55 -25.53 -1.55
N ALA A 70 -21.02 -25.39 -2.79
CA ALA A 70 -20.20 -24.87 -3.89
C ALA A 70 -19.51 -23.52 -3.61
N PRO A 71 -20.18 -22.49 -3.04
CA PRO A 71 -19.52 -21.23 -2.69
C PRO A 71 -18.39 -21.40 -1.68
N ARG A 72 -18.61 -22.27 -0.68
CA ARG A 72 -17.62 -22.58 0.34
C ARG A 72 -16.40 -23.27 -0.27
N ALA A 73 -16.62 -24.21 -1.19
CA ALA A 73 -15.53 -24.90 -1.88
C ALA A 73 -14.71 -23.91 -2.72
N LEU A 74 -15.36 -22.98 -3.44
CA LEU A 74 -14.69 -21.93 -4.21
C LEU A 74 -13.86 -20.99 -3.31
N LEU A 75 -14.44 -20.47 -2.22
CA LEU A 75 -13.76 -19.62 -1.25
C LEU A 75 -12.55 -20.34 -0.60
N SER A 76 -12.66 -21.65 -0.39
CA SER A 76 -11.56 -22.48 0.13
C SER A 76 -10.44 -22.67 -0.91
N ALA A 77 -10.79 -22.85 -2.18
CA ALA A 77 -9.82 -22.90 -3.29
C ALA A 77 -9.09 -21.56 -3.44
N HIS A 78 -9.81 -20.43 -3.41
CA HIS A 78 -9.21 -19.09 -3.41
C HIS A 78 -8.29 -18.90 -2.20
N THR A 79 -8.68 -19.34 -1.00
CA THR A 79 -7.79 -19.29 0.18
C THR A 79 -6.47 -20.02 -0.07
N SER A 80 -6.53 -21.20 -0.70
CA SER A 80 -5.35 -22.01 -0.98
C SER A 80 -4.44 -21.33 -2.00
N LEU A 81 -5.03 -20.74 -3.04
CA LEU A 81 -4.31 -19.94 -4.04
C LEU A 81 -3.65 -18.70 -3.41
N HIS A 82 -4.36 -17.98 -2.54
CA HIS A 82 -3.84 -16.78 -1.87
C HIS A 82 -2.62 -17.08 -1.00
N VAL A 83 -2.68 -18.16 -0.21
CA VAL A 83 -1.53 -18.59 0.60
C VAL A 83 -0.36 -19.01 -0.29
N PHE A 84 -0.63 -19.76 -1.36
CA PHE A 84 0.40 -20.16 -2.32
C PHE A 84 1.07 -18.94 -2.99
N GLU A 85 0.28 -17.97 -3.46
CA GLU A 85 0.80 -16.73 -4.03
C GLU A 85 1.70 -16.00 -3.03
N ARG A 86 1.30 -15.95 -1.75
CA ARG A 86 2.12 -15.30 -0.72
C ARG A 86 3.46 -16.00 -0.53
N VAL A 87 3.48 -17.33 -0.50
CA VAL A 87 4.71 -18.13 -0.43
C VAL A 87 5.59 -17.84 -1.66
N LEU A 88 5.02 -17.95 -2.87
CA LEU A 88 5.71 -17.68 -4.13
C LEU A 88 6.36 -16.30 -4.15
N SER A 89 5.61 -15.27 -3.76
CA SER A 89 6.08 -13.88 -3.70
C SER A 89 7.24 -13.67 -2.72
N LEU A 90 7.24 -14.40 -1.60
CA LEU A 90 8.30 -14.31 -0.60
C LEU A 90 9.54 -15.11 -0.98
N GLU A 91 9.38 -16.25 -1.63
CA GLU A 91 10.50 -17.00 -2.20
C GLU A 91 11.20 -16.19 -3.29
N ALA A 92 10.44 -15.62 -4.24
CA ALA A 92 10.99 -14.76 -5.28
C ALA A 92 11.71 -13.53 -4.69
N ALA A 93 11.15 -12.92 -3.64
CA ALA A 93 11.81 -11.83 -2.93
C ALA A 93 13.10 -12.28 -2.24
N ALA A 94 13.08 -13.43 -1.56
CA ALA A 94 14.26 -13.97 -0.89
C ALA A 94 15.38 -14.28 -1.88
N GLU A 95 15.07 -14.86 -3.04
CA GLU A 95 16.03 -15.10 -4.11
C GLU A 95 16.63 -13.79 -4.63
N ALA A 96 15.78 -12.79 -4.92
CA ALA A 96 16.23 -11.50 -5.42
C ALA A 96 17.14 -10.77 -4.41
N TRP A 97 16.76 -10.73 -3.13
CA TRP A 97 17.59 -10.12 -2.09
C TRP A 97 18.89 -10.89 -1.85
N ALA A 98 18.84 -12.22 -1.84
CA ALA A 98 20.05 -13.04 -1.67
C ALA A 98 21.04 -12.83 -2.83
N ALA A 99 20.55 -12.78 -4.06
CA ALA A 99 21.37 -12.49 -5.24
C ALA A 99 22.00 -11.09 -5.14
N TYR A 100 21.23 -10.09 -4.73
CA TYR A 100 21.74 -8.73 -4.55
C TYR A 100 22.81 -8.64 -3.47
N VAL A 101 22.54 -9.19 -2.28
CA VAL A 101 23.49 -9.21 -1.16
C VAL A 101 24.77 -9.96 -1.54
N ALA A 102 24.66 -11.07 -2.26
CA ALA A 102 25.83 -11.82 -2.72
C ALA A 102 26.68 -11.02 -3.72
N ALA A 103 26.05 -10.26 -4.63
CA ALA A 103 26.75 -9.45 -5.61
C ALA A 103 27.51 -8.26 -4.98
N HIS A 104 27.01 -7.70 -3.87
CA HIS A 104 27.56 -6.48 -3.25
C HIS A 104 28.35 -6.73 -1.96
N ARG A 105 28.58 -8.00 -1.59
CA ARG A 105 29.32 -8.36 -0.37
C ARG A 105 30.79 -7.92 -0.40
N GLY A 106 31.35 -7.63 -1.59
CA GLY A 106 32.75 -7.25 -1.78
C GLY A 106 33.06 -5.75 -1.79
N GLU A 107 32.05 -4.88 -1.86
CA GLU A 107 32.26 -3.42 -1.99
C GLU A 107 32.24 -2.68 -0.64
N GLY A 108 31.90 -3.35 0.47
CA GLY A 108 31.70 -2.72 1.79
C GLY A 108 32.65 -3.17 2.91
N GLU A 109 33.53 -4.16 2.71
CA GLU A 109 34.40 -4.66 3.79
C GLU A 109 35.66 -3.79 4.04
N GLU A 110 36.08 -2.91 3.11
CA GLU A 110 37.22 -2.01 3.34
C GLU A 110 36.85 -0.65 3.96
N GLU A 111 35.60 -0.16 3.85
CA GLU A 111 35.17 1.12 4.46
C GLU A 111 34.37 0.96 5.78
N ALA A 112 33.84 -0.22 6.08
CA ALA A 112 33.02 -0.44 7.28
C ALA A 112 33.81 -0.70 8.57
N ALA A 113 35.14 -0.61 8.56
CA ALA A 113 35.96 -0.85 9.75
C ALA A 113 35.87 0.28 10.82
N ASP A 114 35.33 1.47 10.48
CA ASP A 114 35.23 2.61 11.40
C ASP A 114 33.79 3.13 11.67
N ALA A 115 32.76 2.51 11.06
CA ALA A 115 31.37 2.83 11.35
C ALA A 115 30.79 1.79 12.33
N ALA A 116 30.74 2.13 13.61
CA ALA A 116 30.09 1.30 14.62
C ALA A 116 28.65 0.94 14.18
N PRO A 117 28.28 -0.35 14.11
CA PRO A 117 26.95 -0.75 13.70
C PRO A 117 25.98 -0.35 14.81
N VAL A 118 25.15 0.67 14.57
CA VAL A 118 23.94 0.91 15.39
C VAL A 118 22.87 -0.07 14.95
N ALA A 119 23.20 -1.36 14.92
CA ALA A 119 22.23 -2.43 14.84
C ALA A 119 21.65 -2.63 16.24
N SER A 120 20.72 -1.76 16.65
CA SER A 120 19.92 -2.06 17.83
C SER A 120 19.10 -3.30 17.49
N SER A 121 19.51 -4.45 18.03
CA SER A 121 18.71 -5.66 18.03
C SER A 121 17.28 -5.29 18.46
N PRO A 122 16.24 -5.66 17.71
CA PRO A 122 14.89 -5.30 18.07
C PRO A 122 14.59 -5.83 19.48
N PRO A 123 14.06 -5.01 20.39
CA PRO A 123 13.72 -5.48 21.73
C PRO A 123 12.71 -6.62 21.63
N ALA A 124 12.91 -7.67 22.43
CA ALA A 124 11.99 -8.80 22.53
C ALA A 124 10.57 -8.28 22.79
N VAL A 125 9.67 -8.48 21.82
CA VAL A 125 8.27 -8.08 21.94
C VAL A 125 7.64 -8.93 23.02
N LYS A 126 7.16 -8.28 24.08
CA LYS A 126 6.37 -8.93 25.12
C LYS A 126 5.17 -9.59 24.45
N PRO A 127 4.82 -10.86 24.77
CA PRO A 127 3.66 -11.52 24.18
C PRO A 127 2.44 -10.61 24.27
N PRO A 128 1.58 -10.57 23.23
CA PRO A 128 0.37 -9.75 23.27
C PRO A 128 -0.38 -10.05 24.57
N ALA A 129 -0.82 -8.98 25.24
CA ALA A 129 -1.59 -9.10 26.48
C ALA A 129 -2.73 -10.12 26.27
N ALA A 130 -3.01 -10.92 27.30
CA ALA A 130 -4.06 -11.93 27.26
C ALA A 130 -5.34 -11.33 26.65
N ALA A 131 -5.89 -12.03 25.66
CA ALA A 131 -7.07 -11.59 24.95
C ALA A 131 -8.19 -11.28 25.94
N PRO A 132 -8.92 -10.16 25.79
CA PRO A 132 -10.11 -9.96 26.59
C PRO A 132 -11.08 -11.14 26.36
N PRO A 133 -11.68 -11.68 27.43
CA PRO A 133 -12.61 -12.80 27.30
C PRO A 133 -13.81 -12.41 26.44
N ILE A 134 -14.33 -13.37 25.68
CA ILE A 134 -15.50 -13.16 24.82
C ILE A 134 -16.74 -13.03 25.72
N GLU A 135 -17.29 -11.82 25.82
CA GLU A 135 -18.43 -11.52 26.71
C GLU A 135 -19.70 -12.33 26.38
N ASP A 136 -19.92 -12.65 25.10
CA ASP A 136 -21.07 -13.46 24.62
C ASP A 136 -20.65 -14.39 23.45
N PRO A 137 -20.11 -15.59 23.76
CA PRO A 137 -19.63 -16.52 22.74
C PRO A 137 -20.76 -17.08 21.85
N LYS A 138 -21.97 -17.26 22.42
CA LYS A 138 -23.11 -17.82 21.68
C LYS A 138 -23.64 -16.85 20.63
N GLY A 139 -23.85 -15.58 21.01
CA GLY A 139 -24.28 -14.57 20.05
C GLY A 139 -23.18 -14.24 19.03
N ALA A 140 -21.90 -14.30 19.42
CA ALA A 140 -20.79 -14.18 18.48
C ALA A 140 -20.80 -15.30 17.43
N LEU A 141 -20.97 -16.56 17.85
CA LEU A 141 -21.09 -17.69 16.92
C LEU A 141 -22.26 -17.53 15.96
N ALA A 142 -23.44 -17.18 16.47
CA ALA A 142 -24.63 -16.99 15.64
C ALA A 142 -24.42 -15.94 14.55
N LEU A 143 -23.87 -14.77 14.92
CA LEU A 143 -23.53 -13.70 13.99
C LEU A 143 -22.54 -14.15 12.92
N LEU A 144 -21.43 -14.76 13.33
CA LEU A 144 -20.33 -15.13 12.42
C LEU A 144 -20.76 -16.25 11.46
N GLU A 145 -21.60 -17.18 11.91
CA GLU A 145 -22.18 -18.22 11.06
C GLU A 145 -23.19 -17.65 10.06
N GLU A 146 -24.07 -16.75 10.50
CA GLU A 146 -25.00 -16.07 9.61
C GLU A 146 -24.26 -15.26 8.54
N LEU A 147 -23.22 -14.51 8.95
CA LEU A 147 -22.39 -13.75 8.03
C LEU A 147 -21.68 -14.66 7.03
N SER A 148 -21.12 -15.78 7.49
CA SER A 148 -20.48 -16.76 6.60
C SER A 148 -21.45 -17.26 5.53
N ARG A 149 -22.69 -17.56 5.92
CA ARG A 149 -23.76 -17.97 4.99
C ARG A 149 -24.14 -16.84 4.04
N ALA A 150 -24.27 -15.61 4.53
CA ALA A 150 -24.61 -14.45 3.69
C ALA A 150 -23.54 -14.19 2.62
N VAL A 151 -22.25 -14.37 2.96
CA VAL A 151 -21.17 -14.30 1.97
C VAL A 151 -21.23 -15.47 0.98
N GLU A 152 -21.44 -16.70 1.47
CA GLU A 152 -21.59 -17.89 0.61
C GLU A 152 -22.79 -17.74 -0.36
N ASP A 153 -23.91 -17.17 0.10
CA ASP A 153 -25.09 -16.88 -0.72
C ASP A 153 -24.78 -15.78 -1.76
N LEU A 154 -24.06 -14.72 -1.39
CA LEU A 154 -23.66 -13.68 -2.34
C LEU A 154 -22.72 -14.21 -3.42
N VAL A 155 -21.78 -15.11 -3.08
CA VAL A 155 -20.92 -15.80 -4.06
C VAL A 155 -21.75 -16.76 -4.94
N ARG A 156 -22.79 -17.38 -4.40
CA ARG A 156 -23.71 -18.23 -5.16
C ARG A 156 -24.47 -17.42 -6.22
N THR A 157 -25.10 -16.32 -5.82
CA THR A 157 -26.03 -15.57 -6.68
C THR A 157 -25.35 -14.48 -7.50
N GLY A 158 -24.20 -13.98 -7.03
CA GLY A 158 -23.49 -12.85 -7.63
C GLY A 158 -24.06 -11.50 -7.20
N VAL A 159 -23.28 -10.46 -7.50
CA VAL A 159 -23.62 -9.05 -7.30
C VAL A 159 -24.76 -8.55 -8.20
N PRO A 160 -24.97 -9.04 -9.45
CA PRO A 160 -26.13 -8.67 -10.27
C PRO A 160 -27.50 -8.89 -9.59
N VAL A 161 -27.58 -9.83 -8.64
CA VAL A 161 -28.80 -10.15 -7.88
C VAL A 161 -28.83 -9.43 -6.52
N ALA A 162 -27.75 -8.73 -6.13
CA ALA A 162 -27.73 -7.96 -4.91
C ALA A 162 -28.75 -6.81 -4.98
N THR A 163 -29.31 -6.45 -3.83
CA THR A 163 -30.27 -5.36 -3.69
C THR A 163 -29.88 -4.44 -2.53
N GLU A 164 -30.62 -3.35 -2.33
CA GLU A 164 -30.49 -2.53 -1.12
C GLU A 164 -30.75 -3.33 0.17
N ALA A 165 -31.56 -4.40 0.12
CA ALA A 165 -31.72 -5.31 1.25
C ALA A 165 -30.42 -6.10 1.54
N THR A 166 -29.68 -6.51 0.50
CA THR A 166 -28.35 -7.13 0.65
C THR A 166 -27.39 -6.17 1.34
N ARG A 167 -27.36 -4.90 0.92
CA ARG A 167 -26.54 -3.85 1.55
C ARG A 167 -26.92 -3.61 3.00
N ALA A 168 -28.20 -3.48 3.31
CA ALA A 168 -28.70 -3.30 4.67
C ALA A 168 -28.29 -4.47 5.59
N LYS A 169 -28.32 -5.71 5.08
CA LYS A 169 -27.88 -6.89 5.84
C LYS A 169 -26.37 -6.87 6.15
N ILE A 170 -25.54 -6.49 5.18
CA ILE A 170 -24.09 -6.36 5.38
C ILE A 170 -23.79 -5.21 6.36
N ASP A 171 -24.48 -4.09 6.25
CA ASP A 171 -24.36 -2.94 7.17
C ASP A 171 -24.72 -3.31 8.61
N ALA A 172 -25.82 -4.05 8.81
CA ALA A 172 -26.20 -4.56 10.13
C ALA A 172 -25.11 -5.48 10.72
N SER A 173 -24.57 -6.38 9.90
CA SER A 173 -23.46 -7.26 10.29
C SER A 173 -22.19 -6.48 10.65
N PHE A 174 -21.88 -5.42 9.90
CA PHE A 174 -20.78 -4.50 10.19
C PHE A 174 -20.95 -3.78 11.53
N LYS A 175 -22.14 -3.21 11.78
CA LYS A 175 -22.45 -2.51 13.04
C LYS A 175 -22.32 -3.43 14.24
N GLU A 176 -22.83 -4.66 14.12
CA GLU A 176 -22.74 -5.66 15.18
C GLU A 176 -21.31 -6.17 15.40
N ALA A 177 -20.55 -6.45 14.33
CA ALA A 177 -19.13 -6.80 14.43
C ALA A 177 -18.31 -5.69 15.10
N SER A 178 -18.63 -4.42 14.80
CA SER A 178 -18.00 -3.25 15.42
C SER A 178 -18.34 -3.13 16.91
N ARG A 179 -19.61 -3.33 17.28
CA ARG A 179 -20.06 -3.36 18.69
C ARG A 179 -19.31 -4.42 19.50
N ARG A 180 -19.03 -5.57 18.88
CA ARG A 180 -18.26 -6.68 19.46
C ARG A 180 -16.74 -6.53 19.35
N LYS A 181 -16.24 -5.39 18.83
CA LYS A 181 -14.81 -5.09 18.65
C LYS A 181 -14.07 -6.09 17.75
N PHE A 182 -14.73 -6.61 16.71
CA PHE A 182 -14.08 -7.40 15.66
C PHE A 182 -13.38 -6.47 14.66
N LEU A 183 -12.30 -5.85 15.11
CA LEU A 183 -11.61 -4.73 14.47
C LEU A 183 -11.05 -5.06 13.08
N ARG A 184 -10.76 -6.32 12.76
CA ARG A 184 -10.38 -6.74 11.38
C ARG A 184 -11.58 -6.98 10.47
N LEU A 185 -12.69 -7.46 11.03
CA LEU A 185 -13.89 -7.83 10.28
C LEU A 185 -14.70 -6.60 9.88
N GLY A 186 -14.87 -5.65 10.80
CA GLY A 186 -15.65 -4.43 10.55
C GLY A 186 -15.22 -3.67 9.28
N PRO A 187 -13.93 -3.28 9.15
CA PRO A 187 -13.43 -2.62 7.94
C PRO A 187 -13.64 -3.44 6.67
N SER A 188 -13.46 -4.77 6.74
CA SER A 188 -13.67 -5.65 5.58
C SER A 188 -15.13 -5.60 5.11
N LEU A 189 -16.09 -5.71 6.03
CA LEU A 189 -17.53 -5.61 5.72
C LEU A 189 -17.93 -4.25 5.18
N ARG A 190 -17.34 -3.17 5.69
CA ARG A 190 -17.56 -1.82 5.16
C ARG A 190 -17.18 -1.75 3.68
N TYR A 191 -16.01 -2.26 3.29
CA TYR A 191 -15.60 -2.24 1.89
C TYR A 191 -16.50 -3.10 0.99
N VAL A 192 -16.94 -4.27 1.47
CA VAL A 192 -17.93 -5.08 0.74
C VAL A 192 -19.21 -4.28 0.52
N ASN A 193 -19.75 -3.65 1.56
CA ASN A 193 -20.97 -2.85 1.46
C ASN A 193 -20.81 -1.64 0.52
N ASP A 194 -19.67 -0.96 0.58
CA ASP A 194 -19.34 0.16 -0.30
C ASP A 194 -19.31 -0.30 -1.77
N ASP A 195 -18.68 -1.45 -2.07
CA ASP A 195 -18.59 -1.96 -3.44
C ASP A 195 -19.93 -2.51 -3.98
N VAL A 196 -20.74 -3.15 -3.14
CA VAL A 196 -22.12 -3.49 -3.54
C VAL A 196 -22.89 -2.21 -3.87
N GLY A 197 -22.75 -1.16 -3.06
CA GLY A 197 -23.36 0.15 -3.34
C GLY A 197 -22.91 0.77 -4.66
N ARG A 198 -21.60 0.75 -4.95
CA ARG A 198 -21.05 1.22 -6.23
C ARG A 198 -21.64 0.44 -7.41
N TYR A 199 -21.72 -0.88 -7.30
CA TYR A 199 -22.30 -1.71 -8.34
C TYR A 199 -23.77 -1.36 -8.61
N LEU A 200 -24.60 -1.27 -7.55
CA LEU A 200 -26.02 -0.94 -7.69
C LEU A 200 -26.25 0.46 -8.29
N ALA A 201 -25.35 1.40 -8.01
CA ALA A 201 -25.39 2.75 -8.56
C ALA A 201 -24.85 2.86 -10.00
N GLY A 202 -24.32 1.77 -10.59
CA GLY A 202 -23.62 1.83 -11.88
C GLY A 202 -22.34 2.68 -11.82
N ASP A 203 -21.73 2.81 -10.64
CA ASP A 203 -20.55 3.63 -10.44
C ASP A 203 -19.32 2.96 -11.12
N PRO A 204 -18.65 3.65 -12.08
CA PRO A 204 -17.46 3.12 -12.75
C PRO A 204 -16.30 2.82 -11.80
N GLN A 205 -16.36 3.28 -10.54
CA GLN A 205 -15.37 3.01 -9.51
C GLN A 205 -15.58 1.68 -8.79
N PHE A 206 -16.64 0.92 -9.12
CA PHE A 206 -16.75 -0.48 -8.72
C PHE A 206 -15.48 -1.25 -9.14
N SER A 207 -14.91 -2.02 -8.22
CA SER A 207 -13.74 -2.84 -8.49
C SER A 207 -14.02 -4.27 -8.09
N MET A 208 -14.08 -5.15 -9.09
CA MET A 208 -14.24 -6.59 -8.90
C MET A 208 -13.18 -7.17 -7.96
N ARG A 209 -11.92 -6.77 -8.16
CA ARG A 209 -10.78 -7.20 -7.34
C ARG A 209 -10.90 -6.75 -5.89
N ARG A 210 -11.25 -5.47 -5.65
CA ARG A 210 -11.44 -4.94 -4.30
C ARG A 210 -12.61 -5.62 -3.59
N PHE A 211 -13.75 -5.74 -4.27
CA PHE A 211 -14.94 -6.42 -3.76
C PHE A 211 -14.59 -7.86 -3.36
N SER A 212 -13.98 -8.61 -4.27
CA SER A 212 -13.66 -10.03 -4.07
C SER A 212 -12.67 -10.24 -2.93
N PHE A 213 -11.65 -9.39 -2.83
CA PHE A 213 -10.67 -9.40 -1.74
C PHE A 213 -11.35 -9.22 -0.38
N PHE A 214 -12.18 -8.18 -0.22
CA PHE A 214 -12.83 -7.90 1.06
C PHE A 214 -13.95 -8.89 1.38
N LEU A 215 -14.63 -9.44 0.37
CA LEU A 215 -15.65 -10.47 0.54
C LEU A 215 -15.01 -11.77 1.06
N HIS A 216 -13.95 -12.23 0.39
CA HIS A 216 -13.19 -13.42 0.80
C HIS A 216 -12.57 -13.25 2.18
N ARG A 217 -11.96 -12.09 2.45
CA ARG A 217 -11.41 -11.76 3.77
C ARG A 217 -12.47 -11.77 4.87
N SER A 218 -13.67 -11.23 4.60
CA SER A 218 -14.78 -11.24 5.56
C SER A 218 -15.22 -12.67 5.89
N TRP A 219 -15.30 -13.54 4.87
CA TRP A 219 -15.59 -14.96 5.07
C TRP A 219 -14.49 -15.68 5.86
N LEU A 220 -13.22 -15.46 5.53
CA LEU A 220 -12.09 -16.04 6.26
C LEU A 220 -12.06 -15.65 7.73
N LEU A 221 -12.22 -14.35 8.02
CA LEU A 221 -12.27 -13.84 9.38
C LEU A 221 -13.45 -14.43 10.16
N ALA A 222 -14.63 -14.48 9.55
CA ALA A 222 -15.83 -15.04 10.19
C ALA A 222 -15.65 -16.53 10.51
N ARG A 223 -15.20 -17.34 9.52
CA ARG A 223 -14.97 -18.78 9.68
C ARG A 223 -13.85 -19.09 10.66
N GLY A 224 -12.75 -18.32 10.59
CA GLY A 224 -11.63 -18.45 11.52
C GLY A 224 -12.05 -18.18 12.96
N MET A 225 -12.84 -17.12 13.19
CA MET A 225 -13.35 -16.80 14.52
C MET A 225 -14.34 -17.86 15.02
N VAL A 226 -15.24 -18.38 14.16
CA VAL A 226 -16.12 -19.51 14.51
C VAL A 226 -15.30 -20.71 14.97
N LYS A 227 -14.26 -21.07 14.23
CA LYS A 227 -13.35 -22.16 14.60
C LYS A 227 -12.67 -21.87 15.94
N ALA A 228 -12.11 -20.68 16.12
CA ALA A 228 -11.42 -20.30 17.35
C ALA A 228 -12.34 -20.40 18.59
N ILE A 229 -13.59 -19.92 18.48
CA ILE A 229 -14.57 -20.01 19.58
C ILE A 229 -14.92 -21.47 19.89
N ARG A 230 -15.21 -22.29 18.86
CA ARG A 230 -15.56 -23.71 19.04
C ARG A 230 -14.43 -24.51 19.66
N ASP A 231 -13.20 -24.24 19.24
CA ASP A 231 -12.00 -24.90 19.73
C ASP A 231 -11.50 -24.33 21.07
N LYS A 232 -12.16 -23.29 21.61
CA LYS A 232 -11.72 -22.53 22.79
C LYS A 232 -10.28 -22.02 22.67
N ASN A 233 -9.90 -21.59 21.48
CA ASN A 233 -8.58 -21.05 21.17
C ASN A 233 -8.60 -19.53 21.25
N ASP A 234 -8.45 -19.01 22.47
CA ASP A 234 -8.50 -17.56 22.75
C ASP A 234 -7.39 -16.78 22.02
N ALA A 235 -6.20 -17.38 21.87
CA ALA A 235 -5.08 -16.76 21.17
C ALA A 235 -5.39 -16.54 19.69
N LEU A 236 -5.94 -17.57 19.01
CA LEU A 236 -6.38 -17.44 17.62
C LEU A 236 -7.53 -16.45 17.49
N PHE A 237 -8.50 -16.49 18.40
CA PHE A 237 -9.61 -15.55 18.38
C PHE A 237 -9.11 -14.10 18.48
N ALA A 238 -8.19 -13.83 19.40
CA ALA A 238 -7.59 -12.51 19.58
C ALA A 238 -6.86 -12.03 18.32
N ALA A 239 -6.05 -12.88 17.71
CA ALA A 239 -5.33 -12.57 16.47
C ALA A 239 -6.28 -12.25 15.29
N LEU A 240 -7.46 -12.87 15.26
CA LEU A 240 -8.48 -12.64 14.24
C LEU A 240 -9.38 -11.43 14.54
N ALA A 241 -9.66 -11.16 15.80
CA ALA A 241 -10.53 -10.06 16.22
C ALA A 241 -9.78 -8.72 16.27
N ALA A 242 -8.55 -8.69 16.79
CA ALA A 242 -7.77 -7.48 16.98
C ALA A 242 -7.07 -7.01 15.69
N ALA A 243 -6.96 -5.69 15.50
CA ALA A 243 -6.03 -5.16 14.50
C ALA A 243 -4.58 -5.35 15.01
N PRO A 244 -3.62 -5.76 14.16
CA PRO A 244 -2.21 -5.73 14.53
C PRO A 244 -1.77 -4.26 14.64
N ALA A 245 -1.81 -3.73 15.85
CA ALA A 245 -1.13 -2.51 16.21
C ALA A 245 -0.49 -2.73 17.58
N ALA A 246 0.82 -2.49 17.69
CA ALA A 246 1.43 -2.27 18.98
C ALA A 246 0.67 -1.14 19.69
N ALA A 247 0.50 -1.27 21.01
CA ALA A 247 -0.17 -0.23 21.80
C ALA A 247 0.51 1.13 21.56
N PRO A 248 -0.25 2.22 21.34
CA PRO A 248 0.34 3.55 21.15
C PRO A 248 1.26 3.90 22.33
N ARG A 249 2.55 4.13 22.05
CA ARG A 249 3.54 4.61 23.01
C ARG A 249 3.56 6.14 22.96
N PRO A 250 3.18 6.85 24.03
CA PRO A 250 3.31 8.31 24.08
C PRO A 250 4.77 8.75 23.93
N VAL A 251 4.99 9.84 23.21
CA VAL A 251 6.32 10.43 22.97
C VAL A 251 6.22 11.93 23.21
N LYS A 252 7.15 12.47 24.03
CA LYS A 252 7.09 13.88 24.45
C LYS A 252 7.39 14.83 23.30
N SER A 253 8.44 14.54 22.52
CA SER A 253 8.87 15.38 21.41
C SER A 253 9.56 14.54 20.34
N LEU A 254 9.23 14.81 19.09
CA LEU A 254 9.84 14.26 17.89
C LEU A 254 10.19 15.40 16.94
N GLU A 255 11.27 15.24 16.21
CA GLU A 255 11.66 16.03 15.07
C GLU A 255 11.80 15.08 13.89
N VAL A 256 11.04 15.35 12.84
CA VAL A 256 10.94 14.45 11.68
C VAL A 256 11.15 15.21 10.39
N VAL A 257 11.66 14.52 9.38
CA VAL A 257 11.62 15.00 7.99
C VAL A 257 10.85 14.01 7.14
N THR A 258 10.28 14.49 6.03
CA THR A 258 9.55 13.63 5.10
C THR A 258 10.50 13.15 4.00
N LEU A 259 10.62 11.84 3.81
CA LEU A 259 11.40 11.23 2.73
C LEU A 259 10.57 10.96 1.48
N GLY A 260 9.26 10.82 1.63
CA GLY A 260 8.36 10.57 0.52
C GLY A 260 6.90 10.64 0.93
N VAL A 261 6.03 10.80 -0.05
CA VAL A 261 4.59 10.86 0.21
C VAL A 261 3.86 10.03 -0.82
N LEU A 262 3.07 9.07 -0.34
CA LEU A 262 2.13 8.33 -1.17
C LEU A 262 0.80 9.09 -1.18
N LYS A 263 0.32 9.40 -2.39
CA LYS A 263 -1.00 9.99 -2.60
C LYS A 263 -1.93 8.96 -3.23
N ARG A 264 -3.16 8.88 -2.73
CA ARG A 264 -4.22 8.06 -3.34
C ARG A 264 -5.51 8.85 -3.44
N THR A 265 -6.00 8.99 -4.66
CA THR A 265 -7.29 9.55 -4.99
C THR A 265 -8.32 8.43 -5.16
N VAL A 266 -9.42 8.50 -4.41
CA VAL A 266 -10.59 7.64 -4.61
C VAL A 266 -11.85 8.49 -4.75
N ALA A 267 -12.97 7.83 -5.07
CA ALA A 267 -14.32 8.42 -5.20
C ALA A 267 -14.62 9.48 -4.14
N SER A 268 -14.46 9.07 -2.89
CA SER A 268 -15.00 9.75 -1.71
C SER A 268 -13.92 10.40 -0.86
N ALA A 269 -12.64 10.22 -1.20
CA ALA A 269 -11.55 10.69 -0.36
C ALA A 269 -10.22 10.87 -1.10
N TYR A 270 -9.38 11.72 -0.53
CA TYR A 270 -7.96 11.80 -0.80
C TYR A 270 -7.20 11.26 0.41
N THR A 271 -6.26 10.35 0.19
CA THR A 271 -5.39 9.82 1.23
C THR A 271 -3.95 10.20 0.95
N PHE A 272 -3.25 10.64 1.99
CA PHE A 272 -1.82 10.93 1.98
C PHE A 272 -1.13 10.09 3.04
N GLU A 273 -0.07 9.40 2.67
CA GLU A 273 0.82 8.72 3.61
C GLU A 273 2.22 9.32 3.51
N PHE A 274 2.63 10.04 4.54
CA PHE A 274 3.95 10.64 4.66
C PHE A 274 4.90 9.60 5.25
N LYS A 275 5.98 9.28 4.53
CA LYS A 275 7.11 8.48 5.01
C LYS A 275 8.09 9.42 5.67
N LEU A 276 8.20 9.32 6.98
CA LEU A 276 8.94 10.22 7.84
C LEU A 276 10.17 9.52 8.39
N ARG A 277 11.25 10.27 8.58
CA ARG A 277 12.44 9.82 9.31
C ARG A 277 12.61 10.68 10.56
N ILE A 278 12.79 10.04 11.71
CA ILE A 278 13.06 10.76 12.97
C ILE A 278 14.50 11.25 12.96
N VAL A 279 14.71 12.57 13.02
CA VAL A 279 16.03 13.21 13.05
C VAL A 279 16.39 13.74 14.45
N GLY A 280 15.40 13.87 15.33
CA GLY A 280 15.59 14.21 16.73
C GLY A 280 14.41 13.72 17.58
N ALA A 281 14.65 13.36 18.84
CA ALA A 281 13.61 12.91 19.75
C ALA A 281 14.02 13.14 21.21
N ALA A 282 13.04 13.30 22.10
CA ALA A 282 13.32 13.31 23.54
C ALA A 282 13.82 11.94 24.02
N GLU A 283 13.38 10.87 23.36
CA GLU A 283 13.81 9.48 23.52
C GLU A 283 14.84 9.13 22.42
N PRO A 284 16.16 9.13 22.74
CA PRO A 284 17.21 9.01 21.72
C PRO A 284 17.14 7.71 20.89
N GLU A 285 16.59 6.63 21.44
CA GLU A 285 16.45 5.35 20.75
C GLU A 285 15.46 5.37 19.58
N LEU A 286 14.69 6.46 19.44
CA LEU A 286 13.78 6.68 18.32
C LEU A 286 14.46 7.33 17.11
N VAL A 287 15.59 8.02 17.31
CA VAL A 287 16.29 8.70 16.22
C VAL A 287 16.72 7.70 15.15
N GLY A 288 16.55 8.07 13.88
CA GLY A 288 16.81 7.21 12.73
C GLY A 288 15.68 6.25 12.39
N ARG A 289 14.62 6.11 13.19
CA ARG A 289 13.49 5.20 12.85
C ARG A 289 12.58 5.80 11.79
N SER A 290 11.98 4.93 10.97
CA SER A 290 10.95 5.29 9.99
C SER A 290 9.57 5.36 10.65
N LEU A 291 8.81 6.42 10.35
CA LEU A 291 7.42 6.56 10.74
C LEU A 291 6.54 6.81 9.52
N THR A 292 5.32 6.27 9.52
CA THR A 292 4.28 6.66 8.57
C THR A 292 3.23 7.52 9.28
N TYR A 293 2.92 8.68 8.71
CA TYR A 293 1.79 9.51 9.13
C TYR A 293 0.76 9.55 8.02
N SER A 294 -0.50 9.27 8.33
CA SER A 294 -1.57 9.18 7.33
C SER A 294 -2.65 10.22 7.57
N LEU A 295 -3.08 10.88 6.49
CA LEU A 295 -4.22 11.79 6.47
C LEU A 295 -5.24 11.36 5.44
N VAL A 296 -6.52 11.45 5.81
CA VAL A 296 -7.64 11.14 4.92
C VAL A 296 -8.58 12.34 4.91
N PHE A 297 -8.83 12.88 3.72
CA PHE A 297 -9.74 13.98 3.50
C PHE A 297 -10.95 13.48 2.72
N ALA A 298 -12.16 13.79 3.19
CA ALA A 298 -13.36 13.54 2.41
C ALA A 298 -13.36 14.41 1.16
N ARG A 299 -13.51 13.79 -0.02
CA ARG A 299 -13.57 14.50 -1.29
C ARG A 299 -14.95 15.13 -1.43
N LYS A 300 -14.98 16.43 -1.70
CA LYS A 300 -16.21 17.10 -2.11
C LYS A 300 -16.53 16.70 -3.55
N THR A 301 -17.74 16.22 -3.80
CA THR A 301 -18.20 15.77 -5.12
C THR A 301 -19.09 16.79 -5.84
N GLU A 302 -19.39 17.91 -5.19
CA GLU A 302 -20.32 18.94 -5.66
C GLU A 302 -19.71 20.34 -5.61
N GLY A 303 -20.23 21.23 -6.46
CA GLY A 303 -19.83 22.63 -6.55
C GLY A 303 -18.37 22.81 -7.00
N LYS A 304 -17.82 24.01 -6.78
CA LYS A 304 -16.45 24.38 -7.15
C LYS A 304 -15.36 23.52 -6.47
N ALA A 305 -15.73 22.79 -5.41
CA ALA A 305 -14.81 21.95 -4.67
C ALA A 305 -14.56 20.57 -5.32
N LYS A 306 -15.39 20.17 -6.30
CA LYS A 306 -15.25 18.92 -7.05
C LYS A 306 -13.95 18.82 -7.83
N ASP A 307 -13.50 19.96 -8.37
CA ASP A 307 -12.33 20.07 -9.24
C ASP A 307 -11.06 20.49 -8.48
N LEU A 308 -11.13 20.59 -7.14
CA LEU A 308 -9.94 20.88 -6.35
C LEU A 308 -8.95 19.71 -6.40
N PRO A 309 -7.67 19.98 -6.72
CA PRO A 309 -6.64 18.96 -6.64
C PRO A 309 -6.49 18.48 -5.20
N ALA A 310 -6.10 17.23 -5.03
CA ALA A 310 -5.92 16.61 -3.72
C ALA A 310 -4.98 17.43 -2.81
N GLU A 311 -3.94 18.02 -3.37
CA GLU A 311 -2.93 18.83 -2.68
C GLU A 311 -3.52 20.06 -2.00
N ALA A 312 -4.60 20.63 -2.54
CA ALA A 312 -5.29 21.76 -1.93
C ALA A 312 -5.79 21.43 -0.53
N TYR A 313 -6.11 20.16 -0.25
CA TYR A 313 -6.56 19.70 1.06
C TYR A 313 -5.45 19.74 2.11
N LEU A 314 -4.17 19.75 1.72
CA LEU A 314 -3.05 19.91 2.63
C LEU A 314 -2.93 21.33 3.21
N HIS A 315 -3.73 22.28 2.72
CA HIS A 315 -3.86 23.63 3.27
C HIS A 315 -5.00 23.74 4.30
N LEU A 316 -5.79 22.66 4.50
CA LEU A 316 -6.84 22.64 5.50
C LEU A 316 -6.26 22.42 6.90
N SER A 317 -6.60 23.34 7.81
CA SER A 317 -6.19 23.26 9.22
C SER A 317 -6.71 21.99 9.88
N GLN A 318 -5.81 21.28 10.56
CA GLN A 318 -6.14 20.10 11.37
C GLN A 318 -6.63 20.52 12.77
N PRO A 319 -7.26 19.61 13.55
CA PRO A 319 -7.64 19.88 14.94
C PRO A 319 -6.47 20.38 15.81
N GLN A 320 -5.24 19.96 15.50
CA GLN A 320 -3.99 20.40 16.14
C GLN A 320 -3.49 21.78 15.65
N LYS A 321 -4.30 22.51 14.86
CA LYS A 321 -4.05 23.88 14.37
C LYS A 321 -2.81 24.03 13.47
N PHE A 322 -2.43 23.00 12.74
CA PHE A 322 -1.40 23.06 11.70
C PHE A 322 -1.98 22.76 10.31
N MET A 323 -1.26 23.17 9.27
CA MET A 323 -1.57 22.82 7.88
C MET A 323 -0.65 21.67 7.43
N PRO A 324 -1.19 20.54 6.95
CA PRO A 324 -0.40 19.36 6.54
C PRO A 324 0.67 19.60 5.48
N ARG A 325 0.59 20.68 4.71
CA ARG A 325 1.65 21.11 3.77
C ARG A 325 3.02 21.24 4.44
N VAL A 326 3.10 21.41 5.76
CA VAL A 326 4.36 21.45 6.51
C VAL A 326 5.19 20.18 6.32
N PHE A 327 4.54 19.02 6.13
CA PHE A 327 5.22 17.75 5.85
C PHE A 327 5.70 17.60 4.39
N ARG A 328 5.55 18.62 3.54
CA ARG A 328 6.08 18.63 2.16
C ARG A 328 7.20 19.65 1.96
N GLN A 329 7.50 20.43 2.98
CA GLN A 329 8.58 21.40 2.94
C GLN A 329 9.85 20.64 3.34
N ASP A 330 10.96 20.89 2.66
CA ASP A 330 12.29 20.30 2.94
C ASP A 330 12.85 20.79 4.28
N LYS A 331 12.09 20.56 5.36
CA LYS A 331 12.23 21.14 6.68
C LYS A 331 12.02 20.09 7.74
N VAL A 332 12.67 20.31 8.87
CA VAL A 332 12.40 19.55 10.09
C VAL A 332 11.03 19.97 10.62
N VAL A 333 10.16 19.01 10.89
CA VAL A 333 8.87 19.22 11.54
C VAL A 333 8.98 18.76 12.98
N LYS A 334 8.76 19.68 13.91
CA LYS A 334 8.74 19.38 15.34
C LYS A 334 7.33 19.05 15.78
N ILE A 335 7.20 17.96 16.52
CA ILE A 335 5.94 17.40 16.99
C ILE A 335 6.04 17.15 18.49
N THR A 336 5.10 17.66 19.29
CA THR A 336 5.03 17.35 20.73
C THR A 336 3.79 16.55 21.06
N ASP A 337 3.85 15.80 22.17
CA ASP A 337 2.71 15.06 22.74
C ASP A 337 2.05 14.11 21.73
N ALA A 338 2.87 13.41 20.96
CA ALA A 338 2.43 12.43 19.96
C ALA A 338 2.39 11.02 20.55
N ALA A 339 1.89 10.06 19.78
CA ALA A 339 2.07 8.65 20.06
C ALA A 339 2.67 7.95 18.84
N VAL A 340 3.55 6.98 19.10
CA VAL A 340 4.11 6.10 18.07
C VAL A 340 3.65 4.67 18.30
N MET A 341 3.25 4.00 17.22
CA MET A 341 2.95 2.57 17.21
C MET A 341 4.06 1.89 16.42
N LEU A 342 5.07 1.40 17.13
CA LEU A 342 6.22 0.75 16.51
C LEU A 342 5.87 -0.68 16.09
N ASP A 343 6.37 -1.08 14.93
CA ASP A 343 6.33 -2.46 14.48
C ASP A 343 7.61 -3.23 14.86
N GLU A 344 7.63 -4.52 14.55
CA GLU A 344 8.75 -5.41 14.86
C GLU A 344 10.05 -5.05 14.09
N ARG A 345 9.95 -4.22 13.04
CA ARG A 345 11.09 -3.75 12.24
C ARG A 345 11.73 -2.50 12.84
N GLY A 346 11.14 -1.95 13.90
CA GLY A 346 11.53 -0.68 14.48
C GLY A 346 10.99 0.53 13.71
N GLY A 347 10.28 0.33 12.60
CA GLY A 347 9.45 1.35 11.97
C GLY A 347 8.16 1.55 12.75
N GLY A 348 7.27 2.44 12.29
CA GLY A 348 5.98 2.59 12.97
C GLY A 348 5.02 3.59 12.35
N ARG A 349 3.92 3.82 13.06
CA ARG A 349 2.93 4.83 12.70
C ARG A 349 2.92 5.96 13.72
N LEU A 350 2.90 7.19 13.22
CA LEU A 350 2.68 8.38 14.02
C LEU A 350 1.18 8.62 14.20
N ALA A 351 0.76 8.87 15.44
CA ALA A 351 -0.58 9.29 15.78
C ALA A 351 -0.54 10.63 16.52
N LEU A 352 -1.35 11.58 16.06
CA LEU A 352 -1.50 12.89 16.68
C LEU A 352 -2.82 12.93 17.45
N GLY A 353 -2.73 13.11 18.77
CA GLY A 353 -3.88 13.30 19.64
C GLY A 353 -4.35 14.77 19.65
N PRO A 354 -5.46 15.08 20.36
CA PRO A 354 -5.96 16.45 20.47
C PRO A 354 -4.98 17.44 21.12
N LYS A 355 -4.03 16.95 21.92
CA LYS A 355 -3.00 17.76 22.60
C LYS A 355 -1.72 17.93 21.79
N SER A 356 -1.55 17.17 20.71
CA SER A 356 -0.31 17.22 19.94
C SER A 356 -0.13 18.58 19.29
N THR A 357 1.11 19.07 19.23
CA THR A 357 1.46 20.28 18.48
C THR A 357 2.37 19.91 17.31
N VAL A 358 2.26 20.65 16.21
CA VAL A 358 3.10 20.48 15.01
C VAL A 358 3.59 21.85 14.57
N THR A 359 4.90 22.03 14.53
CA THR A 359 5.55 23.30 14.18
C THR A 359 6.65 23.09 13.16
N GLU A 360 6.75 24.02 12.22
CA GLU A 360 7.79 24.06 11.20
C GLU A 360 9.13 24.49 11.82
N GLY A 361 10.18 23.73 11.52
CA GLY A 361 11.57 23.99 11.92
C GLY A 361 12.43 24.50 10.76
N PRO A 362 13.77 24.42 10.91
CA PRO A 362 14.70 24.85 9.86
C PRO A 362 14.66 23.91 8.64
N ALA A 363 15.22 24.39 7.52
CA ALA A 363 15.47 23.56 6.34
C ALA A 363 16.42 22.40 6.69
N HIS A 364 16.13 21.23 6.14
CA HIS A 364 16.98 20.06 6.27
C HIS A 364 17.80 19.87 4.99
N THR A 365 19.11 19.67 5.13
CA THR A 365 20.05 19.61 4.01
C THR A 365 20.85 18.31 3.96
N ASP A 366 20.91 17.56 5.06
CA ASP A 366 21.73 16.35 5.20
C ASP A 366 20.91 15.08 4.90
N TRP A 367 20.47 15.00 3.65
CA TRP A 367 19.55 13.96 3.17
C TRP A 367 20.17 12.55 3.04
N PRO A 368 21.39 12.36 2.49
CA PRO A 368 21.91 11.02 2.20
C PRO A 368 21.89 10.02 3.37
N PRO A 369 22.24 10.39 4.62
CA PRO A 369 22.19 9.48 5.76
C PRO A 369 20.79 8.97 6.13
N LEU A 370 19.74 9.64 5.66
CA LEU A 370 18.36 9.31 5.99
C LEU A 370 17.76 8.21 5.10
N PHE A 371 18.37 7.98 3.94
CA PHE A 371 17.97 6.93 3.01
C PHE A 371 18.60 5.61 3.42
N GLN A 372 17.95 4.93 4.37
CA GLN A 372 18.39 3.61 4.80
C GLN A 372 17.86 2.55 3.84
N PHE A 373 18.77 1.84 3.19
CA PHE A 373 18.48 0.65 2.41
C PHE A 373 19.35 -0.50 2.92
N ASP A 374 18.72 -1.47 3.59
CA ASP A 374 19.39 -2.64 4.17
C ASP A 374 18.83 -3.92 3.54
N PRO A 375 19.42 -4.39 2.42
CA PRO A 375 18.97 -5.59 1.72
C PRO A 375 19.20 -6.87 2.52
N ALA A 376 20.21 -6.90 3.41
CA ALA A 376 20.50 -8.06 4.24
C ALA A 376 19.42 -8.23 5.32
N ALA A 377 19.03 -7.14 5.98
CA ALA A 377 17.92 -7.19 6.92
C ALA A 377 16.58 -7.44 6.22
N ALA A 378 16.37 -6.96 4.99
CA ALA A 378 15.20 -7.30 4.18
C ALA A 378 15.14 -8.80 3.89
N LEU A 379 16.25 -9.42 3.45
CA LEU A 379 16.35 -10.86 3.24
C LEU A 379 15.99 -11.65 4.50
N GLU A 380 16.55 -11.28 5.65
CA GLU A 380 16.28 -11.95 6.91
C GLU A 380 14.82 -11.80 7.37
N ARG A 381 14.19 -10.63 7.11
CA ARG A 381 12.76 -10.44 7.37
C ARG A 381 11.90 -11.34 6.48
N VAL A 382 12.19 -11.40 5.18
CA VAL A 382 11.46 -12.24 4.23
C VAL A 382 11.58 -13.72 4.61
N LYS A 383 12.78 -14.20 4.97
CA LYS A 383 13.01 -15.60 5.39
C LYS A 383 12.30 -15.98 6.69
N ARG A 384 12.17 -15.04 7.64
CA ARG A 384 11.50 -15.28 8.93
C ARG A 384 9.98 -15.15 8.86
N HIS A 385 9.44 -14.48 7.85
CA HIS A 385 8.00 -14.27 7.72
C HIS A 385 7.28 -15.60 7.48
N THR A 386 6.22 -15.85 8.24
CA THR A 386 5.38 -17.05 8.08
C THR A 386 4.09 -16.68 7.34
N PRO A 387 3.92 -17.11 6.08
CA PRO A 387 2.76 -16.72 5.28
C PRO A 387 1.45 -17.25 5.85
N GLY A 388 0.44 -16.37 5.95
CA GLY A 388 -0.90 -16.69 6.42
C GLY A 388 -2.01 -16.34 5.41
N PRO A 389 -3.22 -16.92 5.57
CA PRO A 389 -4.35 -16.66 4.67
C PRO A 389 -4.93 -15.24 4.80
N LEU A 390 -4.50 -14.48 5.80
CA LEU A 390 -4.90 -13.08 6.01
C LEU A 390 -3.80 -12.09 5.64
N ASP A 391 -2.67 -12.58 5.16
CA ASP A 391 -1.53 -11.76 4.81
C ASP A 391 -1.86 -10.87 3.63
N LEU A 392 -1.36 -9.64 3.67
CA LEU A 392 -1.47 -8.70 2.57
C LEU A 392 -0.17 -8.64 1.78
N ALA A 393 -0.26 -8.42 0.47
CA ALA A 393 0.91 -8.18 -0.37
C ALA A 393 1.80 -7.04 0.19
N VAL A 394 1.16 -6.03 0.75
CA VAL A 394 1.75 -4.83 1.34
C VAL A 394 2.11 -4.96 2.83
N GLU A 395 1.97 -6.14 3.42
CA GLU A 395 2.30 -6.36 4.83
C GLU A 395 3.81 -6.33 5.07
N LEU A 396 4.57 -6.98 4.19
CA LEU A 396 6.02 -6.84 4.10
C LEU A 396 6.34 -5.75 3.07
N GLN A 397 6.88 -4.64 3.58
CA GLN A 397 7.28 -3.48 2.82
C GLN A 397 8.71 -3.11 3.22
N GLU A 398 9.53 -2.79 2.23
CA GLU A 398 10.90 -2.34 2.44
C GLU A 398 11.09 -0.98 1.79
N GLU A 399 11.81 -0.10 2.48
CA GLU A 399 12.33 1.12 1.89
C GLU A 399 13.50 0.75 0.98
N VAL A 400 13.48 1.23 -0.27
CA VAL A 400 14.52 0.95 -1.25
C VAL A 400 15.02 2.23 -1.89
N VAL A 401 16.30 2.21 -2.23
CA VAL A 401 16.98 3.27 -2.97
C VAL A 401 17.56 2.63 -4.22
N VAL A 402 17.17 3.14 -5.39
CA VAL A 402 17.60 2.59 -6.68
C VAL A 402 18.47 3.61 -7.38
N ALA A 403 19.76 3.30 -7.49
CA ALA A 403 20.71 4.11 -8.23
C ALA A 403 20.61 3.85 -9.74
N GLY A 404 20.75 4.90 -10.55
CA GLY A 404 20.85 4.77 -12.00
C GLY A 404 19.60 4.20 -12.70
N ALA A 405 18.43 4.28 -12.06
CA ALA A 405 17.22 3.58 -12.49
C ALA A 405 16.86 3.83 -13.97
N THR A 406 16.44 2.75 -14.64
CA THR A 406 15.89 2.74 -16.00
C THR A 406 14.50 2.14 -15.94
N MET A 407 13.57 2.63 -16.75
CA MET A 407 12.19 2.15 -16.77
C MET A 407 11.74 1.88 -18.21
N SER A 408 10.95 0.83 -18.41
CA SER A 408 10.42 0.45 -19.73
C SER A 408 9.52 1.54 -20.31
N GLU A 409 9.52 1.68 -21.64
CA GLU A 409 8.67 2.66 -22.34
C GLU A 409 7.20 2.26 -22.34
N GLN A 410 6.92 0.96 -22.42
CA GLN A 410 5.57 0.42 -22.39
C GLN A 410 5.34 -0.32 -21.07
N PRO A 411 4.09 -0.29 -20.56
CA PRO A 411 3.75 -1.10 -19.40
C PRO A 411 3.82 -2.58 -19.80
N ILE A 412 4.39 -3.40 -18.92
CA ILE A 412 4.37 -4.85 -19.06
C ILE A 412 2.99 -5.42 -18.70
N LYS A 413 2.19 -4.65 -17.96
CA LYS A 413 0.81 -4.99 -17.59
C LYS A 413 -0.02 -3.74 -17.32
N THR A 414 -1.27 -3.78 -17.74
CA THR A 414 -2.28 -2.74 -17.49
C THR A 414 -3.54 -3.43 -16.98
N GLY A 415 -4.12 -2.92 -15.89
CA GLY A 415 -5.35 -3.47 -15.30
C GLY A 415 -5.47 -3.13 -13.82
N ASP A 416 -6.66 -3.34 -13.25
CA ASP A 416 -6.95 -3.13 -11.82
C ASP A 416 -6.68 -1.70 -11.31
N GLY A 417 -6.80 -0.70 -12.17
CA GLY A 417 -6.55 0.69 -11.81
C GLY A 417 -5.06 1.01 -11.64
N ARG A 418 -4.18 0.26 -12.31
CA ARG A 418 -2.73 0.51 -12.37
C ARG A 418 -2.10 0.04 -13.68
N ARG A 419 -0.96 0.65 -14.00
CA ARG A 419 0.00 0.25 -15.03
C ARG A 419 1.31 -0.15 -14.34
N ILE A 420 1.89 -1.25 -14.80
CA ILE A 420 3.13 -1.81 -14.26
C ILE A 420 4.22 -1.68 -15.32
N PHE A 421 5.35 -1.09 -14.94
CA PHE A 421 6.52 -0.90 -15.80
C PHE A 421 7.70 -1.65 -15.22
N SER A 422 8.52 -2.28 -16.07
CA SER A 422 9.78 -2.86 -15.61
C SER A 422 10.74 -1.72 -15.27
N LEU A 423 11.37 -1.80 -14.10
CA LEU A 423 12.35 -0.83 -13.61
C LEU A 423 13.62 -1.56 -13.18
N ARG A 424 14.78 -1.11 -13.65
CA ARG A 424 16.09 -1.72 -13.34
C ARG A 424 17.07 -0.69 -12.83
N GLY A 425 17.68 -0.96 -11.68
CA GLY A 425 18.81 -0.22 -11.13
C GLY A 425 20.13 -0.56 -11.80
N ALA A 426 21.11 0.34 -11.69
CA ALA A 426 22.47 0.12 -12.20
C ALA A 426 23.20 -1.01 -11.46
N ASP A 427 22.80 -1.27 -10.21
CA ASP A 427 23.26 -2.31 -9.31
C ASP A 427 22.62 -3.69 -9.58
N GLY A 428 21.83 -3.81 -10.66
CA GLY A 428 21.22 -5.07 -11.09
C GLY A 428 19.89 -5.40 -10.41
N LEU A 429 19.45 -4.64 -9.40
CA LEU A 429 18.10 -4.83 -8.84
C LEU A 429 17.04 -4.51 -9.89
N SER A 430 16.04 -5.37 -9.99
CA SER A 430 14.91 -5.20 -10.90
C SER A 430 13.60 -5.22 -10.12
N PHE A 431 12.73 -4.27 -10.43
CA PHE A 431 11.43 -4.08 -9.81
C PHE A 431 10.35 -3.89 -10.88
N ASP A 432 9.11 -4.15 -10.48
CA ASP A 432 7.91 -3.80 -11.23
C ASP A 432 7.33 -2.50 -10.64
N ALA A 433 7.65 -1.36 -11.27
CA ALA A 433 7.18 -0.05 -10.86
C ALA A 433 5.68 0.09 -11.10
N VAL A 434 4.94 0.39 -10.03
CA VAL A 434 3.48 0.50 -10.03
C VAL A 434 3.07 1.95 -10.14
N ILE A 435 2.37 2.27 -11.22
CA ILE A 435 1.81 3.58 -11.49
C ILE A 435 0.28 3.43 -11.44
N PRO A 436 -0.44 4.15 -10.56
CA PRO A 436 -1.90 4.08 -10.55
C PRO A 436 -2.50 4.57 -11.87
N ASP A 437 -3.76 4.26 -12.12
CA ASP A 437 -4.51 4.88 -13.22
C ASP A 437 -5.16 6.19 -12.76
N GLY A 438 -5.75 6.91 -13.72
CA GLY A 438 -6.41 8.19 -13.48
C GLY A 438 -5.43 9.33 -13.20
N PRO A 439 -5.91 10.42 -12.57
CA PRO A 439 -5.14 11.65 -12.40
C PRO A 439 -3.81 11.41 -11.68
N ASP A 440 -3.78 10.42 -10.77
CA ASP A 440 -2.59 10.17 -9.98
C ASP A 440 -1.43 9.65 -10.85
N GLY A 441 -1.69 8.71 -11.75
CA GLY A 441 -0.65 8.17 -12.62
C GLY A 441 -0.42 8.90 -13.92
N GLU A 442 -1.42 9.62 -14.43
CA GLU A 442 -1.26 10.51 -15.59
C GLU A 442 -0.18 11.55 -15.34
N GLU A 443 -0.02 11.94 -14.09
CA GLU A 443 0.95 12.94 -13.72
C GLU A 443 2.26 12.36 -13.16
N LEU A 444 2.21 11.24 -12.44
CA LEU A 444 3.40 10.58 -11.90
C LEU A 444 4.32 10.09 -13.04
N LEU A 445 3.73 9.47 -14.07
CA LEU A 445 4.48 8.79 -15.11
C LEU A 445 5.39 9.74 -15.93
N PRO A 446 4.91 10.90 -16.45
CA PRO A 446 5.77 11.83 -17.17
C PRO A 446 6.91 12.38 -16.31
N ARG A 447 6.65 12.69 -15.03
CA ARG A 447 7.67 13.20 -14.09
C ARG A 447 8.75 12.18 -13.84
N LEU A 448 8.35 10.95 -13.50
CA LEU A 448 9.27 9.85 -13.27
C LEU A 448 10.13 9.61 -14.51
N ARG A 449 9.53 9.54 -15.70
CA ARG A 449 10.28 9.39 -16.96
C ARG A 449 11.23 10.54 -17.21
N ALA A 450 10.81 11.78 -17.02
CA ALA A 450 11.66 12.94 -17.22
C ALA A 450 12.87 12.92 -16.28
N ALA A 451 12.66 12.53 -15.02
CA ALA A 451 13.72 12.47 -14.02
C ALA A 451 14.72 11.33 -14.21
N LEU A 452 14.32 10.23 -14.86
CA LEU A 452 15.20 9.08 -15.13
C LEU A 452 16.00 9.21 -16.45
N LYS A 453 15.81 10.29 -17.22
CA LYS A 453 16.52 10.56 -18.49
C LYS A 453 17.94 11.15 -18.38
N PRO A 454 18.27 12.05 -17.43
CA PRO A 454 19.58 12.69 -17.37
C PRO A 454 20.72 11.68 -17.24
N ALA A 455 21.94 12.09 -17.63
CA ALA A 455 23.14 11.28 -17.45
C ALA A 455 23.45 11.07 -15.95
N ASP A 456 23.38 12.15 -15.17
CA ASP A 456 23.47 12.12 -13.70
C ASP A 456 22.09 11.82 -13.11
N LYS A 457 21.72 10.54 -13.14
CA LYS A 457 20.42 10.10 -12.65
C LYS A 457 20.33 10.26 -11.12
N PRO A 458 19.24 10.83 -10.61
CA PRO A 458 19.00 10.87 -9.17
C PRO A 458 18.83 9.47 -8.59
N LEU A 459 19.01 9.35 -7.28
CA LEU A 459 18.63 8.16 -6.54
C LEU A 459 17.09 8.11 -6.43
N LEU A 460 16.49 7.01 -6.88
CA LEU A 460 15.05 6.80 -6.77
C LEU A 460 14.72 6.13 -5.43
N TYR A 461 14.04 6.85 -4.56
CA TYR A 461 13.51 6.32 -3.31
C TYR A 461 12.07 5.82 -3.49
N GLY A 462 11.77 4.64 -2.93
CA GLY A 462 10.43 4.08 -2.97
C GLY A 462 10.19 3.01 -1.91
N ILE A 463 8.98 2.45 -1.95
CA ILE A 463 8.58 1.32 -1.12
C ILE A 463 8.40 0.10 -2.01
N THR A 464 9.14 -0.96 -1.74
CA THR A 464 8.92 -2.25 -2.38
C THR A 464 7.98 -3.11 -1.54
N TYR A 465 7.14 -3.90 -2.20
CA TYR A 465 6.33 -4.96 -1.62
C TYR A 465 6.33 -6.17 -2.57
N TYR A 466 5.74 -7.29 -2.18
CA TYR A 466 5.84 -8.54 -2.94
C TYR A 466 4.46 -9.02 -3.38
N GLU A 467 4.28 -9.30 -4.67
CA GLU A 467 3.00 -9.68 -5.25
C GLU A 467 3.23 -10.55 -6.50
N PHE A 468 2.52 -11.68 -6.64
CA PHE A 468 2.61 -12.61 -7.77
C PHE A 468 4.04 -13.00 -8.18
N GLY A 469 4.89 -13.34 -7.21
CA GLY A 469 6.27 -13.73 -7.50
C GLY A 469 7.16 -12.56 -7.94
N ARG A 470 6.73 -11.30 -7.73
CA ARG A 470 7.44 -10.11 -8.22
C ARG A 470 7.71 -9.11 -7.09
N MET A 471 8.82 -8.39 -7.23
CA MET A 471 9.15 -7.22 -6.40
C MET A 471 8.48 -5.97 -6.98
N MET A 472 7.44 -5.50 -6.34
CA MET A 472 6.64 -4.36 -6.79
C MET A 472 7.15 -3.07 -6.15
N LEU A 473 7.39 -2.01 -6.91
CA LEU A 473 7.91 -0.73 -6.41
C LEU A 473 6.87 0.39 -6.51
N LEU A 474 6.63 1.09 -5.40
CA LEU A 474 5.94 2.38 -5.36
C LEU A 474 6.98 3.50 -5.32
N PRO A 475 7.21 4.22 -6.43
CA PRO A 475 8.17 5.32 -6.46
C PRO A 475 7.64 6.50 -5.63
N LEU A 476 8.47 7.06 -4.74
CA LEU A 476 8.06 8.10 -3.80
C LEU A 476 8.84 9.41 -3.96
N SER A 477 10.14 9.39 -4.18
CA SER A 477 10.98 10.60 -4.25
C SER A 477 12.27 10.36 -5.02
N LEU A 478 12.90 11.46 -5.43
CA LEU A 478 14.18 11.49 -6.11
C LEU A 478 15.15 12.32 -5.30
N LEU A 479 16.32 11.76 -4.99
CA LEU A 479 17.40 12.48 -4.33
C LEU A 479 18.47 12.84 -5.36
N TYR A 480 18.80 14.13 -5.46
CA TYR A 480 19.87 14.62 -6.30
C TYR A 480 21.14 14.82 -5.45
N THR A 481 22.13 13.95 -5.62
CA THR A 481 23.42 14.03 -4.91
C THR A 481 24.46 14.73 -5.79
N GLY A 482 24.88 15.96 -5.44
CA GLY A 482 26.02 16.65 -6.08
C GLY A 482 25.83 18.16 -6.34
N SER A 483 26.90 18.93 -6.10
CA SER A 483 27.02 20.37 -6.39
C SER A 483 27.16 20.64 -7.89
N GLU A 484 26.59 21.76 -8.34
CA GLU A 484 26.48 22.23 -9.73
C GLU A 484 25.42 21.48 -10.55
N ALA A 485 24.21 22.04 -10.53
CA ALA A 485 23.21 21.71 -11.52
C ALA A 485 23.61 22.27 -12.89
N PRO A 486 23.44 21.52 -14.00
CA PRO A 486 23.39 22.13 -15.32
C PRO A 486 22.23 23.13 -15.37
N GLU A 487 22.54 24.32 -15.86
CA GLU A 487 21.62 25.45 -15.99
C GLU A 487 20.39 25.01 -16.82
N PRO A 488 19.16 25.34 -16.42
CA PRO A 488 17.99 25.03 -17.23
C PRO A 488 18.11 25.77 -18.57
N GLU A 489 18.06 25.04 -19.69
CA GLU A 489 17.95 25.66 -21.00
C GLU A 489 16.74 26.60 -21.01
N PRO A 490 16.91 27.86 -21.48
CA PRO A 490 15.82 28.81 -21.51
C PRO A 490 14.71 28.33 -22.45
N ALA A 491 13.47 28.45 -22.01
CA ALA A 491 12.29 28.14 -22.82
C ALA A 491 12.38 28.84 -24.20
N PRO A 492 11.96 28.18 -25.29
CA PRO A 492 11.97 28.79 -26.62
C PRO A 492 11.11 30.04 -26.62
N LYS A 493 11.75 31.20 -26.82
CA LYS A 493 11.09 32.50 -26.89
C LYS A 493 10.14 32.52 -28.07
N ALA A 494 8.86 32.78 -27.81
CA ALA A 494 7.94 33.25 -28.82
C ALA A 494 8.48 34.56 -29.40
N GLN A 495 8.68 34.59 -30.72
CA GLN A 495 9.11 35.79 -31.43
C GLN A 495 7.99 36.84 -31.39
N ALA A 496 8.28 37.99 -30.79
CA ALA A 496 7.62 39.25 -31.13
C ALA A 496 8.59 40.44 -30.90
N SER A 497 8.39 41.46 -31.73
CA SER A 497 9.33 42.49 -32.16
C SER A 497 9.80 43.55 -31.14
N LYS A 498 11.11 43.87 -31.22
CA LYS A 498 11.82 45.15 -30.99
C LYS A 498 11.21 46.23 -30.07
N LYS A 499 11.93 46.59 -28.99
CA LYS A 499 12.62 47.90 -28.84
C LYS A 499 13.58 47.94 -27.62
N LYS A 500 14.67 48.71 -27.80
CA LYS A 500 15.83 48.98 -26.93
C LYS A 500 15.48 49.53 -25.53
N GLY A 501 16.33 49.23 -24.53
CA GLY A 501 16.62 50.17 -23.44
C GLY A 501 17.17 49.60 -22.12
N THR A 502 18.51 49.60 -22.00
CA THR A 502 19.34 49.82 -20.78
C THR A 502 19.50 48.76 -19.66
N LYS A 503 20.77 48.70 -19.23
CA LYS A 503 21.46 47.84 -18.25
C LYS A 503 20.99 48.01 -16.80
N GLY A 504 20.99 46.92 -16.05
CA GLY A 504 21.11 46.86 -14.60
C GLY A 504 21.54 45.45 -14.17
N GLU A 505 22.81 45.30 -13.78
CA GLU A 505 23.35 44.10 -13.15
C GLU A 505 22.88 44.00 -11.70
N GLY A 506 22.58 42.78 -11.22
CA GLY A 506 22.27 42.51 -9.82
C GLY A 506 21.93 41.04 -9.60
N LYS A 507 22.96 40.27 -9.22
CA LYS A 507 22.96 38.82 -8.96
C LYS A 507 21.82 38.32 -8.06
N ALA A 508 21.28 37.15 -8.42
CA ALA A 508 20.84 36.14 -7.45
C ALA A 508 21.37 34.77 -7.91
N THR A 509 22.53 34.40 -7.38
CA THR A 509 23.04 33.01 -7.41
C THR A 509 22.19 32.16 -6.46
N VAL A 510 21.45 31.21 -7.00
CA VAL A 510 20.88 30.10 -6.22
C VAL A 510 21.78 28.90 -6.46
N LYS A 511 22.60 28.55 -5.46
CA LYS A 511 23.22 27.23 -5.37
C LYS A 511 22.09 26.21 -5.23
N LYS A 512 22.01 25.22 -6.12
CA LYS A 512 21.31 23.98 -5.80
C LYS A 512 22.27 23.16 -4.93
N ASP A 513 22.09 23.27 -3.62
CA ASP A 513 22.57 22.28 -2.68
C ASP A 513 21.73 20.99 -2.88
N GLY A 514 22.30 19.82 -2.57
CA GLY A 514 21.64 18.52 -2.79
C GLY A 514 20.21 18.51 -2.25
N GLY A 515 19.24 18.41 -3.17
CA GLY A 515 17.83 18.59 -2.88
C GLY A 515 17.03 17.30 -3.01
N LEU A 516 15.98 17.16 -2.19
CA LEU A 516 14.99 16.11 -2.32
C LEU A 516 13.83 16.60 -3.19
N LEU A 517 13.48 15.84 -4.23
CA LEU A 517 12.27 16.08 -5.01
C LEU A 517 11.27 14.98 -4.71
N HIS A 518 10.20 15.32 -4.00
CA HIS A 518 9.08 14.41 -3.84
C HIS A 518 8.40 14.14 -5.19
N LEU A 519 8.23 12.87 -5.54
CA LEU A 519 7.44 12.42 -6.69
C LEU A 519 5.95 12.53 -6.33
N MET A 520 5.53 13.74 -6.03
CA MET A 520 4.16 14.10 -5.75
C MET A 520 3.67 14.98 -6.89
N LEU A 521 2.39 14.86 -7.11
CA LEU A 521 1.72 15.51 -8.21
C LEU A 521 1.60 17.02 -7.94
N SER A 522 1.97 17.76 -8.98
CA SER A 522 1.67 19.13 -9.41
C SER A 522 2.88 20.06 -9.50
N ASP A 523 3.11 20.58 -10.73
CA ASP A 523 4.05 21.62 -11.20
C ASP A 523 3.44 22.18 -12.49
N LYS A 524 2.22 22.66 -12.35
CA LYS A 524 1.81 23.87 -13.06
C LYS A 524 1.48 24.88 -11.98
N THR A 525 2.41 25.80 -11.79
CA THR A 525 2.30 27.00 -10.97
C THR A 525 0.90 27.60 -11.05
N PHE A 526 0.14 27.48 -9.96
CA PHE A 526 -0.90 28.45 -9.63
C PHE A 526 -0.36 29.24 -8.44
N ASP A 527 -0.06 30.51 -8.70
CA ASP A 527 0.29 31.48 -7.67
C ASP A 527 -0.95 31.74 -6.80
N VAL A 528 -1.03 31.05 -5.65
CA VAL A 528 -2.11 31.23 -4.66
C VAL A 528 -1.89 32.51 -3.83
N SER A 529 -0.80 33.26 -4.06
CA SER A 529 -0.61 34.59 -3.48
C SER A 529 -1.51 35.65 -4.13
N ALA A 530 -2.16 35.34 -5.26
CA ALA A 530 -3.01 36.27 -6.00
C ALA A 530 -4.54 36.08 -5.80
N LEU A 531 -4.99 35.21 -4.88
CA LEU A 531 -6.43 34.91 -4.73
C LEU A 531 -6.95 34.99 -3.29
N VAL A 532 -6.48 35.98 -2.52
CA VAL A 532 -7.06 36.40 -1.22
C VAL A 532 -7.24 37.93 -1.17
N VAL A 533 -7.90 38.52 -2.16
CA VAL A 533 -8.30 39.94 -2.09
C VAL A 533 -9.79 40.19 -2.35
N ASN A 534 -10.60 39.23 -2.81
CA ASN A 534 -12.05 39.45 -2.89
C ASN A 534 -12.83 38.14 -2.72
N LEU A 535 -13.14 37.81 -1.47
CA LEU A 535 -14.37 37.13 -1.01
C LEU A 535 -14.24 36.81 0.50
N PHE A 536 -14.08 37.87 1.29
CA PHE A 536 -14.86 38.28 2.47
C PHE A 536 -14.32 39.63 2.92
#